data_AF-A0A2T0BGN1-F1
#
_entry.id   AF-A0A2T0BGN1-F1
#
_cell.length_a   1.000
_cell.length_b   1.000
_cell.length_c   1.000
_cell.angle_alpha   90.00
_cell.angle_beta   90.00
_cell.angle_gamma   90.00
#
_symmetry.space_group_name_H-M   'P 1'
#
loop_
_entity.id
_entity.type
_entity.pdbx_description
1 polymer ?
#
loop_
_entity_poly.entity_id
_entity_poly.type
_entity_poly.pdbx_seq_one_letter_code
_entity_poly.pdbx_strand_id
1 'polypeptide(L)' 'MESYKNKGLHEKAMEKAKDLLDKGTGMGEIKEITGLDEHDITKARKKMEGKM' A
#
# COMPACT_ATOMS: atom_id res chain seq x y z
N MET A 1 -15.13 14.92 15.70
CA MET A 1 -15.31 14.48 14.30
C MET A 1 -14.13 15.00 13.51
N GLU A 2 -13.11 14.18 13.26
CA GLU A 2 -11.93 14.62 12.46
C GLU A 2 -11.42 13.47 11.57
N SER A 3 -12.34 12.71 10.96
CA SER A 3 -12.06 11.59 10.05
C SER A 3 -11.60 12.00 8.64
N TYR A 4 -10.92 13.15 8.49
CA TYR A 4 -10.54 13.70 7.18
C TYR A 4 -9.02 13.93 6.99
N LYS A 5 -8.19 13.79 8.03
CA LYS A 5 -6.71 13.92 7.90
C LYS A 5 -6.00 12.67 7.36
N ASN A 6 -6.65 11.50 7.38
CA ASN A 6 -6.03 10.22 7.03
C ASN A 6 -6.23 9.76 5.57
N LYS A 7 -7.02 10.46 4.75
CA LYS A 7 -7.28 10.02 3.36
C LYS A 7 -6.03 10.16 2.48
N GLY A 8 -5.42 11.35 2.45
CA GLY A 8 -4.24 11.59 1.62
C GLY A 8 -2.97 10.86 2.08
N LEU A 9 -2.85 10.56 3.37
CA LEU A 9 -1.71 9.77 3.89
C LEU A 9 -1.84 8.30 3.48
N HIS A 10 -3.04 7.74 3.60
CA HIS A 10 -3.31 6.37 3.18
C HIS A 10 -3.15 6.21 1.65
N GLU A 11 -3.61 7.18 0.86
CA GLU A 11 -3.41 7.18 -0.60
C GLU A 11 -1.92 7.21 -0.96
N LYS A 12 -1.12 8.08 -0.36
CA LYS A 12 0.34 8.12 -0.57
C LYS A 12 1.02 6.82 -0.16
N ALA A 13 0.62 6.22 0.94
CA ALA A 13 1.15 4.93 1.39
C ALA A 13 0.81 3.82 0.39
N MET A 14 -0.41 3.81 -0.15
CA MET A 14 -0.86 2.86 -1.16
C MET A 14 -0.15 3.04 -2.51
N GLU A 15 0.10 4.28 -2.94
CA GLU A 15 0.91 4.56 -4.14
C GLU A 15 2.35 4.08 -3.96
N LYS A 16 2.96 4.36 -2.80
CA LYS A 16 4.32 3.91 -2.48
C LYS A 16 4.42 2.39 -2.40
N ALA A 17 3.43 1.71 -1.84
CA ALA A 17 3.39 0.26 -1.81
C ALA A 17 3.31 -0.35 -3.21
N LYS A 18 2.54 0.24 -4.13
CA LYS A 18 2.49 -0.22 -5.53
C LYS A 18 3.82 -0.06 -6.25
N ASP A 19 4.49 1.08 -6.10
CA ASP A 19 5.81 1.33 -6.68
C ASP A 19 6.86 0.34 -6.16
N LEU A 20 6.84 0.05 -4.85
CA LEU A 20 7.72 -0.96 -4.25
C LEU A 20 7.38 -2.38 -4.72
N LEU A 21 6.09 -2.74 -4.85
CA LEU A 21 5.67 -4.02 -5.42
C LEU A 21 6.12 -4.18 -6.88
N ASP A 22 6.02 -3.11 -7.69
CA ASP A 22 6.48 -3.08 -9.08
C ASP A 22 8.00 -3.30 -9.19
N LYS A 23 8.76 -2.73 -8.26
CA LYS A 23 10.21 -2.93 -8.11
C LYS A 23 10.60 -4.31 -7.60
N GLY A 24 9.65 -5.16 -7.22
CA GLY A 24 9.90 -6.49 -6.65
C GLY A 24 10.29 -6.47 -5.17
N THR A 25 10.04 -5.38 -4.46
CA THR A 25 10.30 -5.28 -3.01
C THR A 25 9.43 -6.26 -2.24
N GLY A 26 10.03 -6.90 -1.23
CA GLY A 26 9.34 -7.84 -0.34
C GLY A 26 8.28 -7.17 0.53
N MET A 27 7.22 -7.93 0.86
CA MET A 27 6.07 -7.45 1.64
C MET A 27 6.44 -6.92 3.04
N GLY A 28 7.42 -7.54 3.70
CA GLY A 28 7.91 -7.08 5.01
C GLY A 28 8.54 -5.68 4.93
N GLU A 29 9.37 -5.45 3.93
CA GLU A 29 10.02 -4.15 3.72
C GLU A 29 8.99 -3.07 3.31
N ILE A 30 7.99 -3.42 2.49
CA ILE A 30 6.89 -2.52 2.15
C ILE A 30 6.09 -2.12 3.39
N LYS A 31 5.80 -3.07 4.28
CA LYS A 31 5.11 -2.83 5.56
C LYS A 31 5.89 -1.85 6.42
N GLU A 32 7.19 -2.04 6.55
CA GLU A 32 8.06 -1.13 7.32
C GLU A 32 8.16 0.27 6.70
N ILE A 33 8.26 0.37 5.36
CA ILE A 33 8.43 1.66 4.66
C ILE A 33 7.13 2.47 4.57
N THR A 34 6.00 1.80 4.39
CA THR A 34 4.70 2.45 4.13
C THR A 34 3.82 2.53 5.38
N GLY A 35 4.10 1.70 6.40
CA GLY A 35 3.24 1.56 7.57
C GLY A 35 1.88 0.92 7.27
N LEU A 36 1.69 0.39 6.06
CA LEU A 36 0.47 -0.31 5.69
C LEU A 36 0.44 -1.71 6.30
N ASP A 37 -0.77 -2.19 6.56
CA ASP A 37 -0.94 -3.58 6.94
C ASP A 37 -0.74 -4.52 5.74
N GLU A 38 -0.42 -5.77 6.06
CA GLU A 38 -0.28 -6.86 5.11
C GLU A 38 -1.51 -7.02 4.20
N HIS A 39 -2.70 -6.78 4.75
CA HIS A 39 -3.95 -6.81 3.99
C HIS A 39 -3.98 -5.73 2.89
N ASP A 40 -3.57 -4.50 3.20
CA ASP A 40 -3.58 -3.38 2.25
C ASP A 40 -2.54 -3.57 1.14
N ILE A 41 -1.35 -4.06 1.49
CA ILE A 41 -0.29 -4.39 0.53
C ILE A 41 -0.76 -5.53 -0.40
N THR A 42 -1.40 -6.56 0.16
CA THR A 42 -1.95 -7.67 -0.64
C THR A 42 -3.05 -7.20 -1.58
N LYS A 43 -3.92 -6.28 -1.12
CA LYS A 43 -4.95 -5.67 -1.96
C LYS A 43 -4.35 -4.84 -3.09
N ALA A 44 -3.32 -4.05 -2.81
CA ALA A 44 -2.59 -3.29 -3.83
C ALA A 44 -1.98 -4.22 -4.89
N ARG A 45 -1.32 -5.31 -4.46
CA ARG A 45 -0.77 -6.33 -5.34
C ARG A 45 -1.84 -6.99 -6.22
N LYS A 46 -2.95 -7.45 -5.64
CA LYS A 46 -4.06 -8.07 -6.39
C LYS A 46 -4.68 -7.13 -7.43
N LYS A 47 -4.78 -5.84 -7.10
CA LYS A 47 -5.26 -4.79 -8.01
C LYS A 47 -4.28 -4.56 -9.17
N MET A 48 -2.97 -4.61 -8.92
CA MET A 48 -1.95 -4.51 -9.98
C MET A 48 -1.95 -5.74 -10.90
N GLU A 49 -2.13 -6.93 -10.34
CA GLU A 49 -2.20 -8.19 -11.11
C GLU A 49 -3.51 -8.34 -11.91
N GLY A 50 -4.44 -7.38 -11.84
CA GLY A 50 -5.73 -7.43 -12.54
C GLY A 50 -6.65 -8.55 -12.03
N LYS A 51 -6.42 -9.04 -10.82
CA LYS A 51 -7.18 -10.15 -10.20
C LYS A 51 -8.37 -9.65 -9.35
N MET A 52 -8.72 -8.35 -9.47
CA MET A 52 -9.83 -7.67 -8.77
C MET A 52 -10.45 -6.59 -9.65
#